data_AF-A0A7V9EHA8-F1
#
_entry.id   AF-A0A7V9EHA8-F1
#
_cell.length_a   1.000
_cell.length_b   1.000
_cell.length_c   1.000
_cell.angle_alpha   90.00
_cell.angle_beta   90.00
_cell.angle_gamma   90.00
#
_symmetry.space_group_name_H-M   'P 1'
#
loop_
_entity.id
_entity.type
_entity.pdbx_description
1 polymer ?
#
loop_
_entity_poly.entity_id
_entity_poly.type
_entity_poly.pdbx_seq_one_letter_code
_entity_poly.pdbx_strand_id
1 'polypeptide(L)' 'MFFIRRFEESLLDLFAQGKLVGTTHTYIGQEANAVGIIDHLEPERDVIFSNHRCHGHYLAFTDDDFGLLCEV' A
#
# COMPACT_ATOMS: atom_id res chain seq x y z
N MET A 1 -7.32 -0.22 7.38
CA MET A 1 -8.07 0.05 6.11
C MET A 1 -8.13 1.54 5.75
N PHE A 2 -8.64 2.44 6.62
CA PHE A 2 -8.77 3.87 6.28
C PHE A 2 -7.42 4.55 5.96
N PHE A 3 -6.36 4.17 6.67
CA PHE A 3 -5.01 4.66 6.40
C PHE A 3 -4.56 4.36 4.96
N ILE A 4 -4.63 3.10 4.53
CA ILE A 4 -4.31 2.68 3.15
C ILE A 4 -5.11 3.51 2.14
N ARG A 5 -6.42 3.70 2.37
CA ARG A 5 -7.25 4.54 1.48
C ARG A 5 -6.69 5.96 1.36
N ARG A 6 -6.38 6.62 2.48
CA ARG A 6 -5.91 8.01 2.49
C ARG A 6 -4.51 8.16 1.91
N PHE A 7 -3.63 7.19 2.16
CA PHE A 7 -2.32 7.15 1.57
C PHE A 7 -2.42 7.12 0.03
N GLU A 8 -3.23 6.22 -0.50
CA GLU A 8 -3.44 6.06 -1.95
C GLU A 8 -4.11 7.27 -2.60
N GLU A 9 -5.12 7.87 -1.94
CA GLU A 9 -5.72 9.13 -2.38
C GLU A 9 -4.67 10.25 -2.45
N SER A 10 -3.74 10.30 -1.50
CA SER A 10 -2.66 11.30 -1.48
C SER A 10 -1.67 11.06 -2.63
N LEU A 11 -1.36 9.81 -2.96
CA LEU A 11 -0.54 9.49 -4.14
C LEU A 11 -1.22 9.96 -5.43
N LEU A 12 -2.54 9.76 -5.58
CA LEU A 12 -3.28 10.26 -6.73
C LEU A 12 -3.24 11.79 -6.83
N ASP A 13 -3.38 12.49 -5.70
CA ASP A 13 -3.28 13.95 -5.65
C ASP A 13 -1.89 14.44 -6.07
N LEU A 14 -0.82 13.79 -5.60
CA LEU A 14 0.55 14.12 -5.99
C LEU A 14 0.83 13.81 -7.46
N PHE A 15 0.28 12.71 -7.98
CA PHE A 15 0.36 12.37 -9.40
C PHE A 15 -0.37 13.40 -10.27
N ALA A 16 -1.57 13.82 -9.86
CA ALA A 16 -2.33 14.88 -10.55
C ALA A 16 -1.59 16.24 -10.54
N GLN A 17 -0.78 16.49 -9.51
CA GLN A 17 0.11 17.65 -9.42
C GLN A 17 1.41 17.51 -10.22
N GLY A 18 1.67 16.34 -10.82
CA GLY A 18 2.93 16.04 -11.54
C GLY A 18 4.14 15.88 -10.63
N LYS A 19 3.94 15.66 -9.32
CA LYS A 19 5.01 15.44 -8.34
C LYS A 19 5.47 13.99 -8.27
N LEU A 20 4.60 13.07 -8.68
CA LEU A 20 4.92 11.66 -8.91
C LEU A 20 4.86 11.38 -10.41
N VAL A 21 5.75 10.52 -10.90
CA VAL A 21 5.91 10.23 -12.32
C VAL A 21 5.95 8.71 -12.56
N GLY A 22 5.57 8.27 -13.75
CA GLY A 22 5.54 6.84 -14.08
C GLY A 22 4.14 6.24 -13.91
N THR A 23 4.06 5.09 -13.24
CA THR A 23 2.82 4.30 -13.12
C THR A 23 2.55 3.94 -11.66
N THR A 24 1.41 4.39 -11.14
CA THR A 24 0.95 4.07 -9.78
C THR A 24 -0.31 3.21 -9.87
N HIS A 25 -0.26 2.00 -9.31
CA HIS A 25 -1.41 1.08 -9.27
C HIS A 25 -2.04 1.09 -7.88
N THR A 26 -2.98 2.01 -7.66
CA THR A 26 -3.54 2.23 -6.33
C THR A 26 -4.25 1.02 -5.76
N TYR A 27 -4.17 0.82 -4.45
CA TYR A 27 -4.87 -0.26 -3.74
C TYR A 27 -6.34 0.07 -3.39
N ILE A 28 -6.86 1.19 -3.91
CA ILE A 28 -8.20 1.72 -3.59
C ILE A 28 -9.28 0.69 -3.92
N GLY A 29 -10.10 0.37 -2.91
CA GLY A 29 -11.23 -0.57 -3.01
C GLY A 29 -10.86 -2.02 -2.69
N GLN A 30 -9.58 -2.33 -2.46
CA GLN A 30 -9.11 -3.66 -2.07
C GLN A 30 -8.56 -3.72 -0.65
N GLU A 31 -8.72 -2.67 0.17
CA GLU A 31 -8.09 -2.54 1.49
C GLU A 31 -8.45 -3.68 2.44
N ALA A 32 -9.64 -4.26 2.29
CA ALA A 32 -10.11 -5.38 3.11
C ALA A 32 -9.29 -6.65 2.87
N ASN A 33 -8.80 -6.84 1.64
CA ASN A 33 -7.96 -7.97 1.28
C ASN A 33 -6.65 -7.95 2.08
N ALA A 34 -5.89 -6.85 1.96
CA ALA A 34 -4.62 -6.70 2.67
C ALA A 34 -4.80 -6.83 4.18
N VAL A 35 -5.67 -6.01 4.78
CA VAL A 35 -5.83 -5.99 6.24
C VAL A 35 -6.38 -7.31 6.75
N GLY A 36 -7.41 -7.87 6.11
CA GLY A 36 -8.05 -9.09 6.56
C GLY A 36 -7.12 -10.31 6.56
N ILE A 37 -6.24 -10.43 5.56
CA ILE A 37 -5.25 -11.51 5.52
C ILE A 37 -4.12 -11.25 6.50
N ILE A 38 -3.55 -10.05 6.51
CA ILE A 38 -2.34 -9.74 7.28
C ILE A 38 -2.60 -9.77 8.79
N ASP A 39 -3.79 -9.39 9.25
CA ASP A 39 -4.20 -9.48 10.67
C ASP A 39 -4.16 -10.93 11.22
N HIS A 40 -4.05 -11.94 10.35
CA HIS A 40 -4.03 -13.36 10.72
C HIS A 40 -2.68 -14.06 10.42
N LEU A 41 -1.65 -13.33 10.00
CA LEU A 41 -0.32 -13.88 9.74
C LEU A 41 0.59 -13.79 10.97
N GLU A 42 1.61 -14.65 11.02
CA GLU A 42 2.72 -14.61 11.97
C GLU A 42 3.94 -13.93 11.30
N PRO A 43 4.24 -12.65 11.57
CA PRO A 43 5.25 -11.88 10.83
C PRO A 43 6.67 -12.47 10.87
N GLU A 44 7.01 -13.21 11.93
CA GLU A 44 8.33 -13.83 12.09
C GLU A 44 8.50 -15.10 11.25
N ARG A 45 7.41 -15.65 10.69
CA ARG A 45 7.40 -16.96 10.01
C ARG A 45 6.80 -16.90 8.62
N ASP A 46 5.79 -16.07 8.43
CA ASP A 46 5.07 -15.96 7.18
C ASP A 46 5.74 -14.98 6.22
N VAL A 47 5.68 -15.32 4.93
CA VAL A 47 6.26 -14.52 3.86
C VAL A 47 5.13 -14.04 2.96
N ILE A 48 5.13 -12.74 2.67
CA ILE A 48 4.19 -12.13 1.74
C ILE A 48 4.86 -11.88 0.40
N PHE A 49 4.18 -12.27 -0.67
CA PHE A 49 4.52 -11.92 -2.03
C PHE A 49 3.29 -11.31 -2.71
N SER A 50 3.49 -10.22 -3.45
CA SER A 50 2.41 -9.48 -4.11
C SER A 50 2.80 -9.13 -5.55
N ASN A 51 1.82 -8.69 -6.33
CA ASN A 51 2.02 -8.16 -7.69
C ASN A 51 2.15 -6.62 -7.69
N HIS A 52 2.10 -5.99 -8.86
CA HIS A 52 2.25 -4.54 -9.05
C HIS A 52 1.21 -3.65 -8.32
N ARG A 53 0.13 -4.21 -7.76
CA ARG A 53 -0.83 -3.52 -6.90
C ARG A 53 -0.59 -3.93 -5.43
N CYS A 54 0.61 -3.68 -4.93
CA CYS A 54 1.09 -4.22 -3.65
C CYS A 54 0.99 -3.27 -2.46
N HIS A 55 0.73 -1.97 -2.65
CA HIS A 55 0.85 -0.96 -1.60
C HIS A 55 0.06 -1.32 -0.34
N GLY A 56 -1.18 -1.78 -0.46
CA GLY A 56 -1.98 -2.19 0.70
C GLY A 56 -1.38 -3.37 1.45
N HIS A 57 -0.84 -4.38 0.76
CA HIS A 57 -0.15 -5.51 1.40
C HIS A 57 1.13 -5.04 2.10
N TYR A 58 1.91 -4.16 1.47
CA TYR A 58 3.12 -3.62 2.05
C TYR A 58 2.81 -2.82 3.31
N LEU A 59 1.93 -1.80 3.22
CA LEU A 59 1.55 -0.94 4.33
C LEU A 59 0.99 -1.72 5.52
N ALA A 60 0.13 -2.71 5.27
CA ALA A 60 -0.44 -3.51 6.35
C ALA A 60 0.58 -4.46 7.01
N PHE A 61 1.59 -4.93 6.28
CA PHE A 61 2.58 -5.87 6.81
C PHE A 61 3.75 -5.20 7.50
N THR A 62 4.22 -4.06 6.98
CA THR A 62 5.44 -3.40 7.47
C THR A 62 5.14 -2.21 8.38
N ASP A 63 3.96 -1.60 8.27
CA ASP A 63 3.64 -0.30 8.89
C ASP A 63 4.64 0.80 8.51
N ASP A 64 5.28 0.70 7.34
CA ASP A 64 6.31 1.64 6.84
C ASP A 64 5.76 2.49 5.68
N ASP A 65 4.98 3.51 6.01
CA ASP A 65 4.40 4.41 5.02
C ASP A 65 5.42 5.36 4.38
N PHE A 66 6.41 5.80 5.17
CA PHE A 66 7.46 6.66 4.68
C PHE A 66 8.38 5.93 3.69
N GLY A 67 8.75 4.68 3.99
CA GLY A 67 9.52 3.84 3.08
C GLY A 67 8.80 3.61 1.76
N LEU A 68 7.48 3.35 1.80
CA LEU A 68 6.69 3.23 0.57
C LEU A 68 6.64 4.56 -0.20
N LEU A 69 6.41 5.68 0.48
CA LEU A 69 6.35 7.01 -0.17
C LEU A 69 7.69 7.40 -0.82
N CYS A 70 8.82 7.00 -0.25
CA CYS A 70 10.13 7.27 -0.82
C CYS A 70 10.46 6.42 -2.06
N GLU A 71 9.78 5.30 -2.25
CA GLU A 71 9.94 4.47 -3.45
C GLU A 71 9.12 5.03 -4.63
N VAL A 72 7.86 5.38 -4.35
CA VAL A 72 6.87 5.85 -5.35
C VAL A 72 7.25 7.21 -5.93
#